data_AF-A0A8T5HZQ4-F1
#
_entry.id   AF-A0A8T5HZQ4-F1
#
_cell.length_a   1.000
_cell.length_b   1.000
_cell.length_c   1.000
_cell.angle_alpha   90.00
_cell.angle_beta   90.00
_cell.angle_gamma   90.00
#
_symmetry.space_group_name_H-M   'P 1'
#
loop_
_entity.id
_entity.type
_entity.pdbx_description
1 polymer ?
#
loop_
_entity_poly.entity_id
_entity_poly.type
_entity_poly.pdbx_seq_one_letter_code
_entity_poly.pdbx_strand_id
1 'polypeptide(L)' 'MQEVNVRPNKLRRFWKETVRVLRITKKPGKEEFATSVKITGIGIAIIGALGFVIFLIRQLLF' A
#
# COMPACT_ATOMS: atom_id res chain seq x y z
N MET A 1 -22.49 27.07 37.38
CA MET A 1 -22.37 25.90 36.47
C MET A 1 -20.98 25.97 35.85
N GLN A 2 -20.14 24.95 36.04
CA GLN A 2 -18.73 24.96 35.61
C GLN A 2 -18.60 24.57 34.14
N GLU A 3 -17.85 25.34 33.35
CA GLU A 3 -17.54 25.01 31.95
C GLU A 3 -16.64 23.77 31.89
N VAL A 4 -17.20 22.66 31.40
CA VAL A 4 -16.44 21.43 31.13
C VAL A 4 -15.51 21.70 29.94
N ASN A 5 -14.26 22.08 30.23
CA ASN A 5 -13.18 22.15 29.24
C ASN A 5 -12.83 20.73 28.79
N VAL A 6 -13.48 20.27 27.73
CA VAL A 6 -13.14 19.01 27.07
C VAL A 6 -11.82 19.24 26.33
N ARG A 7 -10.67 19.05 27.00
CA ARG A 7 -9.38 18.85 26.31
C ARG A 7 -9.49 17.51 25.59
N PRO A 8 -9.72 17.46 24.26
CA PRO A 8 -9.88 16.17 23.62
C PRO A 8 -8.49 15.55 23.60
N ASN A 9 -8.34 14.35 24.19
CA ASN A 9 -7.09 13.60 24.11
C ASN A 9 -6.60 13.63 22.67
N LYS A 10 -5.35 14.07 22.42
CA LYS A 10 -4.82 14.31 21.06
C LYS A 10 -5.10 13.14 20.12
N LEU A 11 -5.03 11.90 20.64
CA LEU A 11 -5.37 10.66 19.95
C LEU A 11 -6.77 10.62 19.33
N ARG A 12 -7.81 11.11 20.02
CA ARG A 12 -9.19 11.14 19.50
C ARG A 12 -9.33 12.11 18.32
N ARG A 13 -8.58 13.21 18.31
CA ARG A 13 -8.54 14.15 17.18
C ARG A 13 -7.86 13.52 15.98
N PHE A 14 -6.67 12.93 16.18
CA PHE A 14 -5.94 12.22 15.13
C PHE A 14 -6.77 11.10 14.50
N TRP A 15 -7.43 10.26 15.31
CA TRP A 15 -8.27 9.18 14.78
C TRP A 15 -9.43 9.71 13.94
N LYS A 16 -10.08 10.79 14.39
CA LYS A 16 -11.18 11.44 13.66
C LYS A 16 -10.70 12.07 12.34
N GLU A 17 -9.50 12.64 12.33
CA GLU A 17 -8.87 13.21 11.14
C GLU A 17 -8.45 12.12 10.15
N THR A 18 -7.82 11.03 10.61
CA THR A 18 -7.43 9.88 9.77
C THR A 18 -8.63 9.24 9.09
N VAL A 19 -9.74 9.04 9.81
CA VAL A 19 -10.98 8.51 9.23
C VAL A 19 -11.56 9.45 8.17
N ARG A 20 -11.47 10.77 8.37
CA ARG A 20 -11.90 11.74 7.37
C ARG A 20 -11.05 11.65 6.10
N VAL A 21 -9.73 11.52 6.23
CA VAL A 21 -8.81 11.36 5.09
C VAL A 21 -9.08 10.07 4.33
N LEU A 22 -9.20 8.93 5.03
CA LEU A 22 -9.55 7.63 4.44
C LEU A 22 -10.88 7.65 3.68
N ARG A 23 -11.82 8.50 4.11
CA ARG A 23 -13.12 8.68 3.44
C ARG A 23 -13.05 9.61 2.22
N ILE A 24 -12.06 10.50 2.16
CA ILE A 24 -11.81 11.39 1.02
C ILE A 24 -11.03 10.67 -0.08
N THR A 25 -10.16 9.70 0.28
CA THR A 25 -9.41 8.92 -0.71
C THR A 25 -10.36 8.09 -1.59
N LYS A 26 -10.18 8.20 -2.91
CA LYS A 26 -10.96 7.44 -3.88
C LYS A 26 -10.58 5.96 -3.79
N LYS A 27 -11.54 5.10 -3.44
CA LYS A 27 -11.35 3.64 -3.50
C LYS A 27 -11.11 3.26 -4.97
N PRO A 28 -10.01 2.56 -5.30
CA PRO A 28 -9.73 2.18 -6.68
C PRO A 28 -10.85 1.31 -7.23
N GLY A 29 -11.24 1.56 -8.48
CA GLY A 29 -12.19 0.72 -9.20
C GLY A 29 -11.61 -0.67 -9.48
N LYS A 30 -12.46 -1.65 -9.79
CA LYS A 30 -12.01 -3.01 -10.17
C LYS A 30 -11.10 -2.98 -11.41
N GLU A 31 -11.39 -2.10 -12.36
CA GLU A 31 -10.61 -1.94 -13.60
C GLU A 31 -9.25 -1.29 -13.37
N GLU A 32 -9.19 -0.21 -12.60
CA GLU A 32 -7.93 0.47 -12.22
C GLU A 32 -7.03 -0.49 -11.42
N PHE A 33 -7.62 -1.24 -10.49
CA PHE A 33 -6.91 -2.26 -9.71
C PHE A 33 -6.35 -3.37 -10.62
N ALA A 34 -7.16 -3.92 -11.52
CA ALA A 34 -6.72 -4.95 -12.45
C ALA A 34 -5.60 -4.45 -13.37
N THR A 35 -5.66 -3.20 -13.81
CA THR A 35 -4.62 -2.59 -14.65
C THR A 35 -3.30 -2.44 -13.89
N SER A 36 -3.36 -1.94 -12.64
CA SER A 36 -2.19 -1.82 -11.77
C SER A 36 -1.55 -3.18 -11.46
N VAL A 37 -2.37 -4.20 -11.16
CA VAL A 37 -1.91 -5.58 -10.90
C VAL A 37 -1.27 -6.20 -12.14
N LYS A 38 -1.82 -5.96 -13.34
CA LYS A 38 -1.22 -6.46 -14.59
C LYS A 38 0.17 -5.86 -14.82
N ILE A 39 0.31 -4.54 -14.68
CA ILE A 39 1.58 -3.84 -14.90
C ILE A 39 2.63 -4.28 -13.86
N THR A 40 2.26 -4.28 -12.58
CA THR A 40 3.15 -4.71 -11.50
C THR A 40 3.51 -6.19 -11.60
N GLY A 41 2.56 -7.05 -11.98
CA GLY A 41 2.78 -8.48 -12.21
C GLY A 41 3.80 -8.75 -13.32
N ILE A 42 3.72 -8.02 -14.44
CA ILE A 42 4.70 -8.11 -15.52
C ILE A 42 6.09 -7.67 -15.03
N GLY A 43 6.18 -6.57 -14.28
CA GLY A 43 7.45 -6.09 -13.72
C GLY A 43 8.11 -7.11 -12.78
N ILE A 44 7.33 -7.71 -11.88
CA ILE A 44 7.81 -8.74 -10.95
C ILE A 44 8.27 -9.99 -11.72
N ALA A 45 7.52 -10.41 -12.75
CA ALA A 45 7.89 -11.56 -13.55
C ALA A 45 9.23 -11.38 -14.28
N ILE A 46 9.47 -10.19 -14.85
CA ILE A 46 10.74 -9.87 -15.53
C ILE A 46 11.91 -9.88 -14.54
N ILE A 47 11.77 -9.19 -13.41
CA ILE A 47 12.83 -9.11 -12.39
C ILE A 47 13.09 -10.51 -11.79
N GLY A 48 12.03 -11.26 -11.50
CA GLY A 48 12.12 -12.62 -11.01
C GLY A 48 12.79 -13.57 -12.01
N ALA A 49 12.46 -13.47 -13.30
CA ALA A 49 13.10 -14.26 -14.35
C ALA A 49 14.60 -13.92 -14.49
N LEU A 50 14.97 -12.64 -14.44
CA LEU A 50 16.38 -12.23 -14.49
C LEU A 50 17.17 -12.78 -13.28
N GLY A 51 16.62 -12.65 -12.08
CA GLY A 51 17.23 -13.23 -10.87
C GLY A 51 17.32 -14.75 -10.94
N PHE A 52 16.28 -15.40 -11.46
CA PHE A 52 16.24 -16.84 -11.65
C PHE A 52 17.28 -17.34 -12.66
N VAL A 53 17.46 -16.64 -13.78
CA VAL A 53 18.49 -16.98 -14.78
C VAL A 53 19.89 -16.86 -14.19
N ILE A 54 20.17 -15.79 -13.44
CA ILE A 54 21.47 -15.62 -12.76
C ILE A 54 21.70 -16.75 -11.75
N PHE A 55 20.67 -17.12 -10.98
CA PHE A 55 20.74 -18.22 -10.03
C PHE A 55 20.98 -19.57 -10.72
N LEU A 56 20.27 -19.85 -11.82
CA LEU A 56 20.46 -21.09 -12.59
C LEU A 56 21.87 -21.20 -13.15
N ILE A 57 22.41 -20.11 -13.71
CA ILE A 57 23.78 -20.08 -14.23
C ILE A 57 24.78 -20.35 -13.10
N ARG A 58 24.59 -19.70 -11.94
CA ARG A 58 25.40 -19.95 -10.74
C ARG A 58 25.34 -21.41 -10.31
N GLN A 59 24.15 -22.00 -10.25
CA GLN A 59 23.93 -23.37 -9.77
C GLN A 59 24.45 -24.46 -10.73
N LEU A 60 24.53 -24.17 -12.03
CA LEU A 60 24.94 -25.14 -13.05
C LEU A 60 26.43 -25.05 -13.39
N LEU A 61 27.03 -23.85 -13.37
CA LEU A 61 28.45 -23.64 -13.68
C LEU A 61 29.36 -23.67 -12.45
N PHE A 62 28.84 -23.53 -11.23
CA PHE A 62 29.59 -23.54 -9.98
C PHE A 62 29.01 -24.58 -9.02
#